data_AF-A0A497SIG3-F1
#
_entry.id   AF-A0A497SIG3-F1
#
_cell.length_a   1.000
_cell.length_b   1.000
_cell.length_c   1.000
_cell.angle_alpha   90.00
_cell.angle_beta   90.00
_cell.angle_gamma   90.00
#
_symmetry.space_group_name_H-M   'P 1'
#
loop_
_entity.id
_entity.type
_entity.pdbx_description
1 polymer ?
#
loop_
_entity_poly.entity_id
_entity_poly.type
_entity_poly.pdbx_seq_one_letter_code
_entity_poly.pdbx_strand_id
1 'polypeptide(L)'
;MPTVEFDLREINHLLGNKYKIDDIEEKISMLGVDLEDIDNERLVMEIFPNRPDLLSVEGFVRALKGFLEIETGFKEYNITDSGIKILIEESVNNVRPYIVGAVIRNLSLNEKRLVSLMNLQEKLHITHGRNRKKVAIGIHDMKKIEGPFTYKAIKPDDIRFVPLDMKEELNLREILERHPKGIQYKWTLSGLKRYPIIVDKYNRVLSFPP
;
A
#
# COMPACT_ATOMS: atom_id res chain seq x y z
N MET A 1 -11.00 -14.16 3.88
CA MET A 1 -10.27 -13.00 4.44
C MET A 1 -8.86 -13.03 3.82
N PRO A 2 -7.99 -12.01 3.97
CA PRO A 2 -6.68 -12.06 3.33
C PRO A 2 -5.76 -13.08 4.00
N THR A 3 -5.31 -14.08 3.24
CA THR A 3 -4.24 -14.97 3.65
C THR A 3 -2.88 -14.30 3.42
N VAL A 4 -1.97 -14.45 4.39
CA VAL A 4 -0.57 -14.03 4.30
C VAL A 4 0.34 -15.23 4.48
N GLU A 5 1.48 -15.20 3.80
CA GLU A 5 2.55 -16.18 3.93
C GLU A 5 3.83 -15.42 4.32
N PHE A 6 4.45 -15.83 5.43
CA PHE A 6 5.67 -15.22 5.96
C PHE A 6 6.79 -16.24 6.10
N ASP A 7 8.02 -15.82 5.79
CA ASP A 7 9.24 -16.61 6.00
C ASP A 7 9.57 -16.65 7.50
N LEU A 8 9.63 -17.87 8.05
CA LEU A 8 9.90 -18.09 9.48
C LEU A 8 11.32 -17.64 9.88
N ARG A 9 12.28 -17.70 8.96
CA ARG A 9 13.65 -17.20 9.19
C ARG A 9 13.63 -15.68 9.29
N GLU A 10 12.80 -15.01 8.49
CA GLU A 10 12.60 -13.55 8.60
C GLU A 10 11.92 -13.17 9.92
N ILE A 11 10.87 -13.89 10.32
CA ILE A 11 10.23 -13.71 11.62
C ILE A 11 11.27 -13.86 12.74
N ASN A 12 12.04 -14.95 12.75
CA ASN A 12 13.04 -15.19 13.77
C ASN A 12 14.14 -14.11 13.76
N HIS A 13 14.57 -13.68 12.58
CA HIS A 13 15.52 -12.57 12.42
C HIS A 13 14.99 -11.28 13.07
N LEU A 14 13.72 -10.92 12.82
CA LEU A 14 13.09 -9.72 13.37
C LEU A 14 12.81 -9.83 14.88
N LEU A 15 12.66 -11.06 15.40
CA LEU A 15 12.61 -11.38 16.84
C LEU A 15 14.00 -11.43 17.51
N GLY A 16 15.08 -11.37 16.73
CA GLY A 16 16.45 -11.38 17.24
C GLY A 16 17.12 -12.75 17.32
N ASN A 17 16.63 -13.75 16.58
CA ASN A 17 17.15 -15.13 16.49
C ASN A 17 17.15 -15.91 17.81
N LYS A 18 16.15 -15.71 18.66
CA LYS A 18 16.11 -16.27 20.02
C LYS A 18 15.08 -17.37 20.24
N TYR A 19 14.20 -17.62 19.28
CA TYR A 19 13.03 -18.47 19.50
C TYR A 19 13.00 -19.65 18.53
N LYS A 20 12.52 -20.80 19.02
CA LYS A 20 12.08 -21.90 18.16
C LYS A 20 10.62 -21.69 17.79
N ILE A 21 10.24 -22.26 16.67
CA ILE A 21 8.88 -22.16 16.11
C ILE A 21 7.86 -22.80 17.05
N ASP A 22 8.18 -23.95 17.63
CA ASP A 22 7.33 -24.66 18.59
C ASP A 22 6.98 -23.81 19.81
N ASP A 23 7.87 -22.90 20.23
CA ASP A 23 7.67 -22.04 21.40
C ASP A 23 6.73 -20.85 21.12
N ILE A 24 6.45 -20.55 19.85
CA ILE A 24 5.66 -19.37 19.45
C ILE A 24 4.30 -19.72 18.86
N GLU A 25 4.04 -20.97 18.45
CA GLU A 25 2.78 -21.38 17.83
C GLU A 25 1.54 -21.04 18.68
N GLU A 26 1.57 -21.40 19.97
CA GLU A 26 0.48 -21.07 20.90
C GLU A 26 0.25 -19.55 20.99
N LYS A 27 1.34 -18.77 20.98
CA LYS A 27 1.29 -17.30 21.05
C LYS A 27 0.77 -16.68 19.76
N ILE A 28 1.01 -17.31 18.60
CA ILE A 28 0.48 -16.85 17.31
C ILE A 28 -1.04 -16.93 17.33
N SER A 29 -1.61 -18.05 17.78
CA SER A 29 -3.07 -18.21 17.91
C SER A 29 -3.70 -17.16 18.83
N MET A 30 -2.98 -16.70 19.87
CA MET A 30 -3.45 -15.62 20.75
C MET A 30 -3.52 -14.23 20.08
N LEU A 31 -2.89 -14.03 18.92
CA LEU A 31 -2.93 -12.75 18.19
C LEU A 31 -4.27 -12.47 17.51
N GLY A 32 -5.20 -13.43 17.56
CA GLY A 32 -6.47 -13.35 16.84
C GLY A 32 -6.24 -13.44 15.34
N VAL A 33 -5.50 -14.47 14.92
CA VAL A 33 -5.30 -14.90 13.52
C VAL A 33 -5.73 -16.36 13.41
N ASP A 34 -6.14 -16.79 12.23
CA ASP A 34 -6.42 -18.19 11.97
C ASP A 34 -5.19 -18.82 11.31
N LEU A 35 -4.48 -19.69 12.04
CA LEU A 35 -3.26 -20.34 11.57
C LEU A 35 -3.65 -21.48 10.62
N GLU A 36 -3.34 -21.33 9.33
CA GLU A 36 -3.70 -22.32 8.31
C GLU A 36 -2.63 -23.42 8.19
N ASP A 37 -1.35 -23.03 8.13
CA ASP A 37 -0.22 -23.96 7.95
C ASP A 37 1.05 -23.39 8.59
N ILE A 38 1.87 -24.28 9.15
CA ILE A 38 3.19 -23.95 9.69
C ILE A 38 4.13 -25.10 9.41
N ASP A 39 5.21 -24.81 8.68
CA ASP A 39 6.26 -25.79 8.39
C ASP A 39 7.64 -25.26 8.83
N ASN A 40 8.73 -25.84 8.32
CA ASN A 40 10.10 -25.43 8.69
C ASN A 40 10.55 -24.11 8.05
N GLU A 41 9.85 -23.61 7.04
CA GLU A 41 10.23 -22.45 6.24
C GLU A 41 9.21 -21.31 6.29
N ARG A 42 7.93 -21.62 6.35
CA ARG A 42 6.84 -20.65 6.18
C ARG A 42 5.71 -20.80 7.19
N LEU A 43 5.08 -19.66 7.44
CA LEU A 43 3.87 -19.49 8.25
C LEU A 43 2.76 -18.96 7.35
N VAL A 44 1.65 -19.69 7.25
CA VAL A 44 0.47 -19.28 6.48
C VAL A 44 -0.69 -19.05 7.44
N MET A 45 -1.30 -17.87 7.36
CA MET A 45 -2.42 -17.52 8.23
C MET A 45 -3.43 -16.61 7.55
N GLU A 46 -4.69 -16.76 7.94
CA GLU A 46 -5.78 -15.89 7.56
C GLU A 46 -5.91 -14.73 8.56
N ILE A 47 -5.84 -13.50 8.05
CA ILE A 47 -5.89 -12.30 8.87
C ILE A 47 -7.32 -11.75 8.92
N PHE A 48 -7.83 -11.55 10.14
CA PHE A 48 -9.14 -10.95 10.33
C PHE A 48 -9.19 -9.50 9.81
N PRO A 49 -10.30 -9.08 9.18
CA PRO A 49 -10.41 -7.74 8.57
C PRO A 49 -10.19 -6.56 9.52
N ASN A 50 -10.33 -6.73 10.83
CA ASN A 50 -10.12 -5.69 11.84
C ASN A 50 -8.64 -5.51 12.23
N ARG A 51 -7.71 -6.32 11.69
CA ARG A 51 -6.27 -6.28 11.99
C ARG A 51 -5.40 -6.08 10.74
N PRO A 52 -5.56 -4.99 9.98
CA PRO A 52 -4.72 -4.70 8.82
C PRO A 52 -3.23 -4.58 9.15
N ASP A 53 -2.90 -4.28 10.41
CA ASP A 53 -1.53 -4.23 10.90
C ASP A 53 -0.82 -5.58 10.79
N LEU A 54 -1.55 -6.70 10.80
CA LEU A 54 -0.99 -8.05 10.68
C LEU A 54 -0.76 -8.51 9.24
N LEU A 55 -1.11 -7.68 8.23
CA LEU A 55 -0.95 -8.03 6.81
C LEU A 55 0.52 -8.00 6.32
N SER A 56 1.44 -7.56 7.18
CA SER A 56 2.88 -7.46 6.91
C SER A 56 3.66 -8.19 7.98
N VAL A 57 4.82 -8.74 7.62
CA VAL A 57 5.69 -9.44 8.57
C VAL A 57 6.15 -8.52 9.68
N GLU A 58 6.41 -7.24 9.39
CA GLU A 58 6.82 -6.25 10.37
C GLU A 58 5.75 -5.97 11.41
N GLY A 59 4.49 -5.82 10.97
CA GLY A 59 3.37 -5.58 11.87
C GLY A 59 2.98 -6.83 12.67
N PHE A 60 3.07 -8.00 12.06
CA PHE A 60 2.90 -9.29 12.75
C PHE A 60 3.95 -9.48 13.85
N VAL A 61 5.24 -9.35 13.51
CA VAL A 61 6.32 -9.50 14.49
C VAL A 61 6.23 -8.44 15.59
N ARG A 62 5.84 -7.21 15.27
CA ARG A 62 5.59 -6.17 16.29
C ARG A 62 4.51 -6.59 17.28
N ALA A 63 3.41 -7.18 16.82
CA ALA A 63 2.36 -7.68 17.70
C ALA A 63 2.84 -8.88 18.52
N LEU A 64 3.55 -9.82 17.89
CA LEU A 64 4.11 -11.00 18.54
C LEU A 64 5.12 -10.65 19.65
N LYS A 65 5.96 -9.62 19.45
CA LYS A 65 6.88 -9.10 20.49
C LYS A 65 6.16 -8.68 21.76
N GLY A 66 4.95 -8.13 21.66
CA GLY A 66 4.14 -7.79 22.81
C GLY A 66 3.69 -9.03 23.60
N PHE A 67 3.26 -10.08 22.90
CA PHE A 67 2.82 -11.35 23.51
C PHE A 67 3.96 -12.18 24.09
N LEU A 68 5.18 -12.02 23.55
CA LEU A 68 6.40 -12.63 24.05
C LEU A 68 7.10 -11.77 25.13
N GLU A 69 6.50 -10.65 25.53
CA GLU A 69 7.04 -9.70 26.53
C GLU A 69 8.44 -9.15 26.16
N ILE A 70 8.80 -9.15 24.87
CA ILE A 70 10.09 -8.65 24.35
C ILE A 70 10.07 -7.13 24.27
N GLU A 71 8.99 -6.56 23.74
CA GLU A 71 8.78 -5.12 23.60
C GLU A 71 7.31 -4.85 23.93
N THR A 72 7.08 -4.20 25.07
CA THR A 72 5.75 -3.92 25.60
C THR A 72 5.47 -2.41 25.58
N GLY A 73 4.19 -2.04 25.70
CA GLY A 73 3.76 -0.65 25.61
C GLY A 73 3.51 -0.17 24.18
N PHE A 74 3.28 1.14 24.05
CA PHE A 74 2.98 1.74 22.76
C PHE A 74 4.24 1.98 21.93
N LYS A 75 4.18 1.65 20.63
CA LYS A 75 5.23 2.02 19.70
C LYS A 75 5.11 3.51 19.37
N GLU A 76 6.12 4.29 19.72
CA GLU A 76 6.20 5.70 19.36
C GLU A 76 6.76 5.85 17.94
N TYR A 77 6.13 6.71 17.14
CA TYR A 77 6.59 7.08 15.80
C TYR A 77 6.89 8.57 15.77
N ASN A 78 8.16 8.92 15.53
CA ASN A 78 8.56 10.31 15.37
C ASN A 78 8.10 10.82 14.01
N ILE A 79 7.29 11.87 14.01
CA ILE A 79 6.76 12.52 12.80
C ILE A 79 7.24 13.97 12.80
N THR A 80 7.73 14.41 11.66
CA THR A 80 8.15 15.81 11.43
C THR A 80 7.45 16.36 10.21
N ASP A 81 7.23 17.68 10.16
CA ASP A 81 6.75 18.32 8.94
C ASP A 81 7.75 18.08 7.80
N SER A 82 7.23 17.64 6.66
CA SER A 82 8.04 17.36 5.47
C SER A 82 8.29 18.59 4.61
N GLY A 83 7.50 19.67 4.79
CA GLY A 83 7.45 20.85 3.93
C GLY A 83 6.81 20.61 2.56
N ILE A 84 6.42 19.36 2.25
CA ILE A 84 5.82 18.97 0.96
C ILE A 84 4.31 19.13 1.03
N LYS A 85 3.73 19.76 0.01
CA LYS A 85 2.29 20.06 -0.06
C LYS A 85 1.62 19.32 -1.22
N ILE A 86 0.39 18.87 -0.99
CA ILE A 86 -0.55 18.41 -2.02
C ILE A 86 -1.71 19.40 -2.04
N LEU A 87 -1.83 20.15 -3.13
CA LEU A 87 -2.95 21.06 -3.39
C LEU A 87 -4.13 20.24 -3.92
N ILE A 88 -5.31 20.42 -3.34
CA ILE A 88 -6.53 19.71 -3.74
C ILE A 88 -7.45 20.70 -4.44
N GLU A 89 -7.82 20.42 -5.69
CA GLU A 89 -8.79 21.22 -6.42
C GLU A 89 -10.23 20.76 -6.17
N GLU A 90 -11.18 21.70 -6.15
CA GLU A 90 -12.61 21.38 -6.01
C GLU A 90 -13.14 20.43 -7.10
N SER A 91 -12.44 20.34 -8.24
CA SER A 91 -12.75 19.44 -9.35
C SER A 91 -12.86 17.96 -8.91
N VAL A 92 -12.18 17.56 -7.84
CA VAL A 92 -12.23 16.17 -7.34
C VAL A 92 -13.44 15.86 -6.45
N ASN A 93 -14.19 16.86 -5.99
CA ASN A 93 -15.25 16.67 -4.99
C ASN A 93 -16.32 15.66 -5.40
N ASN A 94 -16.70 15.66 -6.68
CA ASN A 94 -17.73 14.76 -7.24
C ASN A 94 -17.17 13.46 -7.83
N VAL A 95 -15.87 13.20 -7.66
CA VAL A 95 -15.15 12.06 -8.24
C VAL A 95 -14.49 11.24 -7.13
N ARG A 96 -13.56 11.87 -6.40
CA ARG A 96 -12.81 11.27 -5.30
C ARG A 96 -12.25 12.40 -4.42
N PRO A 97 -12.97 12.86 -3.39
CA PRO A 97 -12.71 14.12 -2.72
C PRO A 97 -11.43 14.15 -1.85
N TYR A 98 -10.92 12.99 -1.44
CA TYR A 98 -9.87 12.92 -0.42
C TYR A 98 -8.59 12.30 -0.95
N ILE A 99 -7.47 12.93 -0.57
CA ILE A 99 -6.12 12.42 -0.74
C ILE A 99 -5.31 12.75 0.52
N VAL A 100 -4.47 11.81 0.93
CA VAL A 100 -3.47 12.00 1.99
C VAL A 100 -2.15 11.42 1.51
N GLY A 101 -1.05 11.97 2.00
CA GLY A 101 0.29 11.53 1.64
C GLY A 101 1.22 11.61 2.83
N ALA A 102 2.26 10.77 2.82
CA ALA A 102 3.34 10.78 3.78
C ALA A 102 4.66 10.56 3.04
N VAL A 103 5.75 11.06 3.62
CA VAL A 103 7.09 10.94 3.05
C VAL A 103 7.97 10.18 4.04
N ILE A 104 8.46 9.02 3.61
CA ILE A 104 9.38 8.19 4.38
C ILE A 104 10.79 8.43 3.84
N ARG A 105 11.70 8.91 4.69
CA ARG A 105 13.09 9.22 4.32
C ARG A 105 14.04 8.15 4.82
N ASN A 106 15.21 8.07 4.19
CA ASN A 106 16.31 7.18 4.58
C ASN A 106 15.92 5.70 4.65
N LEU A 107 15.01 5.28 3.75
CA LEU A 107 14.55 3.91 3.67
C LEU A 107 15.57 3.06 2.90
N SER A 108 16.02 1.97 3.50
CA SER A 108 16.82 0.94 2.84
C SER A 108 15.91 -0.20 2.38
N LEU A 109 15.55 -0.18 1.09
CA LEU A 109 14.77 -1.22 0.45
C LEU A 109 15.70 -2.16 -0.30
N ASN A 110 15.58 -3.45 0.02
CA ASN A 110 16.05 -4.53 -0.85
C ASN A 110 14.84 -5.10 -1.62
N GLU A 111 15.10 -6.02 -2.54
CA GLU A 111 14.05 -6.65 -3.36
C GLU A 111 12.96 -7.31 -2.50
N LYS A 112 13.34 -8.10 -1.49
CA LYS A 112 12.37 -8.77 -0.59
C LYS A 112 11.44 -7.79 0.11
N ARG A 113 11.99 -6.70 0.68
CA ARG A 113 11.21 -5.66 1.36
C ARG A 113 10.32 -4.87 0.40
N LEU A 114 10.79 -4.63 -0.83
CA LEU A 114 9.97 -3.98 -1.85
C LEU A 114 8.77 -4.86 -2.23
N VAL A 115 8.99 -6.16 -2.44
CA VAL A 115 7.92 -7.13 -2.70
C VAL A 115 6.94 -7.21 -1.52
N SER A 116 7.44 -7.27 -0.29
CA SER A 116 6.60 -7.23 0.93
C SER A 116 5.71 -5.98 0.97
N LEU A 117 6.29 -4.81 0.71
CA LEU A 117 5.57 -3.54 0.67
C LEU A 117 4.48 -3.51 -0.43
N MET A 118 4.79 -4.02 -1.62
CA MET A 118 3.82 -4.15 -2.71
C MET A 118 2.69 -5.13 -2.37
N ASN A 119 3.01 -6.25 -1.73
CA ASN A 119 2.04 -7.23 -1.27
C ASN A 119 1.09 -6.65 -0.21
N LEU A 120 1.62 -5.90 0.76
CA LEU A 120 0.82 -5.17 1.74
C LEU A 120 -0.13 -4.18 1.05
N GLN A 121 0.40 -3.40 0.11
CA GLN A 121 -0.39 -2.44 -0.67
C GLN A 121 -1.56 -3.14 -1.40
N GLU A 122 -1.32 -4.23 -2.12
CA GLU A 122 -2.36 -4.93 -2.89
C GLU A 122 -3.39 -5.58 -1.95
N LYS A 123 -2.97 -6.18 -0.83
CA LYS A 123 -3.90 -6.72 0.18
C LYS A 123 -4.80 -5.63 0.76
N LEU A 124 -4.25 -4.45 1.07
CA LEU A 124 -5.04 -3.30 1.54
C LEU A 124 -5.98 -2.79 0.46
N HIS A 125 -5.57 -2.74 -0.81
CA HIS A 125 -6.43 -2.34 -1.94
C HIS A 125 -7.64 -3.25 -2.11
N ILE A 126 -7.43 -4.58 -2.04
CA ILE A 126 -8.48 -5.57 -2.22
C ILE A 126 -9.45 -5.53 -1.02
N THR A 127 -8.92 -5.52 0.20
CA THR A 127 -9.71 -5.62 1.43
C THR A 127 -10.31 -4.27 1.84
N HIS A 128 -9.55 -3.45 2.56
CA HIS A 128 -9.98 -2.17 3.14
C HIS A 128 -10.33 -1.15 2.06
N GLY A 129 -9.59 -1.19 0.95
CA GLY A 129 -9.82 -0.38 -0.23
C GLY A 129 -11.04 -0.82 -1.04
N ARG A 130 -11.64 -1.98 -0.76
CA ARG A 130 -12.76 -2.59 -1.52
C ARG A 130 -12.48 -2.58 -3.02
N ASN A 131 -11.38 -3.24 -3.41
CA ASN A 131 -10.85 -3.21 -4.77
C ASN A 131 -10.62 -1.78 -5.28
N ARG A 132 -9.88 -0.98 -4.49
CA ARG A 132 -9.50 0.43 -4.78
C ARG A 132 -10.64 1.46 -4.82
N LYS A 133 -11.90 1.02 -4.70
CA LYS A 133 -13.07 1.91 -4.67
C LYS A 133 -13.06 2.90 -3.52
N LYS A 134 -12.60 2.47 -2.34
CA LYS A 134 -12.57 3.27 -1.10
C LYS A 134 -11.19 3.85 -0.80
N VAL A 135 -10.13 3.07 -1.02
CA VAL A 135 -8.75 3.46 -0.76
C VAL A 135 -7.87 2.91 -1.85
N ALA A 136 -7.00 3.76 -2.39
CA ALA A 136 -5.88 3.35 -3.20
C ALA A 136 -4.65 4.10 -2.72
N ILE A 137 -3.54 3.41 -2.87
CA ILE A 137 -2.26 3.78 -2.29
C ILE A 137 -1.31 3.76 -3.46
N GLY A 138 -0.68 4.90 -3.73
CA GLY A 138 0.43 5.02 -4.65
C GLY A 138 1.73 5.12 -3.85
N ILE A 139 2.78 4.44 -4.32
CA ILE A 139 4.12 4.56 -3.77
C ILE A 139 4.99 5.13 -4.89
N HIS A 140 5.69 6.23 -4.60
CA HIS A 140 6.50 6.94 -5.57
C HIS A 140 7.90 7.18 -5.01
N ASP A 141 8.91 7.04 -5.87
CA ASP A 141 10.28 7.44 -5.53
C ASP A 141 10.37 8.97 -5.51
N MET A 142 10.50 9.53 -4.30
CA MET A 142 10.62 10.97 -4.08
C MET A 142 11.80 11.61 -4.81
N LYS A 143 12.82 10.85 -5.23
CA LYS A 143 13.94 11.38 -6.02
C LYS A 143 13.55 11.72 -7.46
N LYS A 144 12.43 11.18 -7.95
CA LYS A 144 11.98 11.32 -9.35
C LYS A 144 10.81 12.30 -9.52
N ILE A 145 10.29 12.88 -8.44
CA ILE A 145 9.11 13.73 -8.43
C ILE A 145 9.37 15.02 -7.65
N GLU A 146 8.72 16.12 -8.03
CA GLU A 146 9.00 17.44 -7.47
C GLU A 146 7.73 18.18 -7.05
N GLY A 147 7.59 18.42 -5.75
CA GLY A 147 6.47 19.19 -5.20
C GLY A 147 6.55 20.70 -5.49
N PRO A 148 5.46 21.46 -5.28
CA PRO A 148 4.17 21.00 -4.75
C PRO A 148 3.43 20.10 -5.74
N PHE A 149 2.63 19.18 -5.21
CA PHE A 149 1.78 18.31 -6.00
C PHE A 149 0.37 18.89 -6.11
N THR A 150 -0.33 18.58 -7.18
CA THR A 150 -1.75 18.97 -7.35
C THR A 150 -2.60 17.74 -7.62
N TYR A 151 -3.66 17.58 -6.84
CA TYR A 151 -4.69 16.57 -7.01
C TYR A 151 -5.94 17.21 -7.60
N LYS A 152 -6.27 16.83 -8.83
CA LYS A 152 -7.35 17.44 -9.63
C LYS A 152 -8.08 16.41 -10.46
N ALA A 153 -9.29 16.73 -10.90
CA ALA A 153 -10.04 15.91 -11.85
C ALA A 153 -10.12 16.60 -13.21
N ILE A 154 -9.71 15.91 -14.28
CA ILE A 154 -9.66 16.43 -15.64
C ILE A 154 -10.51 15.58 -16.60
N LYS A 155 -10.79 16.06 -17.82
CA LYS A 155 -11.46 15.19 -18.80
C LYS A 155 -10.47 14.11 -19.27
N PRO A 156 -10.97 12.93 -19.69
CA PRO A 156 -10.10 11.80 -20.02
C PRO A 156 -9.12 12.07 -21.17
N ASP A 157 -9.47 13.01 -22.04
CA ASP A 157 -8.75 13.30 -23.28
C ASP A 157 -7.81 14.53 -23.15
N ASP A 158 -7.77 15.18 -21.96
CA ASP A 158 -7.04 16.44 -21.73
C ASP A 158 -5.54 16.24 -21.40
N ILE A 159 -5.10 15.01 -21.09
CA ILE A 159 -3.70 14.71 -20.76
C ILE A 159 -3.26 13.39 -21.38
N ARG A 160 -1.95 13.26 -21.63
CA ARG A 160 -1.30 12.02 -22.04
C ARG A 160 -0.03 11.81 -21.24
N PHE A 161 0.26 10.56 -20.91
CA PHE A 161 1.51 10.16 -20.27
C PHE A 161 1.78 8.68 -20.56
N VAL A 162 3.00 8.22 -20.30
CA VAL A 162 3.35 6.79 -20.41
C VAL A 162 3.02 6.09 -19.09
N PRO A 163 2.04 5.16 -19.05
CA PRO A 163 1.73 4.39 -17.85
C PRO A 163 2.88 3.43 -17.47
N LEU A 164 2.85 2.95 -16.23
CA LEU A 164 3.76 1.89 -15.79
C LEU A 164 3.65 0.68 -16.72
N ASP A 165 4.77 0.03 -17.00
CA ASP A 165 4.85 -1.17 -17.88
C ASP A 165 4.37 -0.94 -19.33
N MET A 166 4.29 0.31 -19.79
CA MET A 166 3.99 0.66 -21.18
C MET A 166 5.12 1.50 -21.79
N LYS A 167 5.11 1.63 -23.12
CA LYS A 167 6.09 2.41 -23.89
C LYS A 167 5.49 3.58 -24.67
N GLU A 168 4.17 3.62 -24.77
CA GLU A 168 3.43 4.61 -25.56
C GLU A 168 2.73 5.60 -24.62
N GLU A 169 2.66 6.85 -25.04
CA GLU A 169 1.83 7.83 -24.37
C GLU A 169 0.35 7.57 -24.65
N LEU A 170 -0.42 7.45 -23.57
CA LEU A 170 -1.86 7.21 -23.62
C LEU A 170 -2.59 8.32 -22.87
N ASN A 171 -3.77 8.69 -23.36
CA ASN A 171 -4.72 9.48 -22.59
C ASN A 171 -5.45 8.60 -21.55
N LEU A 172 -6.22 9.21 -20.65
CA LEU A 172 -6.84 8.46 -19.56
C LEU A 172 -7.87 7.43 -20.05
N ARG A 173 -8.56 7.71 -21.17
CA ARG A 173 -9.52 6.78 -21.77
C ARG A 173 -8.82 5.55 -22.34
N GLU A 174 -7.76 5.76 -23.10
CA GLU A 174 -6.91 4.72 -23.66
C GLU A 174 -6.30 3.84 -22.55
N ILE A 175 -5.91 4.45 -21.42
CA ILE A 175 -5.42 3.70 -20.25
C ILE A 175 -6.49 2.75 -19.71
N LEU A 176 -7.74 3.21 -19.57
CA LEU A 176 -8.85 2.37 -19.09
C LEU A 176 -9.22 1.23 -20.06
N GLU A 177 -8.84 1.33 -21.32
CA GLU A 177 -9.13 0.35 -22.36
C GLU A 177 -7.97 -0.60 -22.65
N ARG A 178 -6.71 -0.16 -22.47
CA ARG A 178 -5.51 -0.90 -22.89
C ARG A 178 -4.64 -1.37 -21.72
N HIS A 179 -4.52 -0.58 -20.65
CA HIS A 179 -3.62 -0.91 -19.54
C HIS A 179 -4.26 -1.99 -18.64
N PRO A 180 -3.56 -3.07 -18.24
CA PRO A 180 -4.15 -4.16 -17.46
C PRO A 180 -4.87 -3.70 -16.19
N LYS A 181 -4.25 -2.82 -15.40
CA LYS A 181 -4.87 -2.24 -14.19
C LYS A 181 -5.98 -1.23 -14.54
N GLY A 182 -5.88 -0.55 -15.68
CA GLY A 182 -6.93 0.35 -16.16
C GLY A 182 -8.21 -0.44 -16.45
N ILE A 183 -8.09 -1.53 -17.20
CA ILE A 183 -9.19 -2.45 -17.52
C ILE A 183 -9.77 -3.04 -16.22
N GLN A 184 -8.91 -3.48 -15.30
CA GLN A 184 -9.32 -4.11 -14.03
C GLN A 184 -10.15 -3.17 -13.15
N TYR A 185 -9.82 -1.87 -13.11
CA TYR A 185 -10.44 -0.91 -12.16
C TYR A 185 -11.30 0.18 -12.82
N LYS A 186 -11.47 0.20 -14.14
CA LYS A 186 -12.29 1.22 -14.85
C LYS A 186 -13.71 1.36 -14.32
N TRP A 187 -14.28 0.29 -13.78
CA TRP A 187 -15.62 0.29 -13.19
C TRP A 187 -15.77 1.27 -12.02
N THR A 188 -14.68 1.61 -11.32
CA THR A 188 -14.67 2.61 -10.24
C THR A 188 -14.91 4.03 -10.73
N LEU A 189 -14.67 4.28 -12.02
CA LEU A 189 -14.85 5.59 -12.68
C LEU A 189 -16.07 5.58 -13.63
N SER A 190 -16.86 4.51 -13.63
CA SER A 190 -18.00 4.36 -14.54
C SER A 190 -19.03 5.47 -14.36
N GLY A 191 -19.45 6.10 -15.46
CA GLY A 191 -20.42 7.20 -15.47
C GLY A 191 -19.83 8.57 -15.12
N LEU A 192 -18.55 8.67 -14.76
CA LEU A 192 -17.91 9.95 -14.47
C LEU A 192 -17.40 10.62 -15.74
N LYS A 193 -17.50 11.96 -15.79
CA LYS A 193 -17.03 12.78 -16.92
C LYS A 193 -15.60 13.29 -16.75
N ARG A 194 -15.07 13.21 -15.54
CA ARG A 194 -13.72 13.64 -15.17
C ARG A 194 -13.07 12.60 -14.27
N TYR A 195 -11.76 12.47 -14.39
CA TYR A 195 -10.98 11.45 -13.71
C TYR A 195 -9.88 12.09 -12.86
N PRO A 196 -9.63 11.56 -11.66
CA PRO A 196 -8.68 12.15 -10.73
C PRO A 196 -7.25 11.85 -11.19
N ILE A 197 -6.36 12.83 -11.10
CA ILE A 197 -4.93 12.67 -11.37
C ILE A 197 -4.12 13.39 -10.30
N ILE A 198 -2.91 12.92 -10.08
CA ILE A 198 -1.90 13.61 -9.27
C ILE A 198 -0.79 14.07 -10.21
N VAL A 199 -0.48 15.37 -10.18
CA VAL A 199 0.60 15.96 -10.97
C VAL A 199 1.61 16.69 -10.10
N ASP A 200 2.83 16.83 -10.61
CA ASP A 200 3.90 17.60 -9.96
C ASP A 200 3.87 19.08 -10.35
N LYS A 201 4.85 19.86 -9.86
CA LYS A 201 4.95 21.30 -10.16
C LYS A 201 5.15 21.63 -11.65
N TYR A 202 5.57 20.66 -12.47
CA TYR A 202 5.72 20.79 -13.92
C TYR A 202 4.55 20.16 -14.69
N ASN A 203 3.46 19.83 -14.00
CA ASN A 203 2.27 19.18 -14.56
C ASN A 203 2.56 17.79 -15.17
N ARG A 204 3.64 17.12 -14.73
CA ARG A 204 3.91 15.70 -15.08
C ARG A 204 3.03 14.80 -14.23
N VAL A 205 2.42 13.78 -14.83
CA VAL A 205 1.52 12.85 -14.13
C VAL A 205 2.34 11.91 -13.24
N LEU A 206 2.05 11.93 -11.94
CA LEU A 206 2.57 10.94 -10.98
C LEU A 206 1.72 9.67 -11.01
N SER A 207 0.40 9.86 -11.02
CA SER A 207 -0.55 8.77 -10.90
C SER A 207 -1.92 9.18 -11.44
N PHE A 208 -2.63 8.17 -11.94
CA PHE A 208 -4.03 8.22 -12.28
C PHE A 208 -4.78 7.24 -11.34
N PRO A 209 -5.26 7.71 -10.16
CA PRO A 209 -6.14 6.92 -9.31
C PRO A 209 -7.38 6.43 -10.08
N PRO A 210 -7.89 5.23 -9.78
CA PRO A 210 -8.58 4.99 -8.51
C PRO A 210 -7.69 4.44 -7.42
#